data_AF-A0A1W9QS40-F1
#
_entry.id   AF-A0A1W9QS40-F1
#
_cell.length_a   1.000
_cell.length_b   1.000
_cell.length_c   1.000
_cell.angle_alpha   90.00
_cell.angle_beta   90.00
_cell.angle_gamma   90.00
#
_symmetry.space_group_name_H-M   'P 1'
#
loop_
_entity.id
_entity.type
_entity.pdbx_description
1 polymer ?
#
loop_
_entity_poly.entity_id
_entity_poly.type
_entity_poly.pdbx_seq_one_letter_code
_entity_poly.pdbx_strand_id
1 'polypeptide(L)'
;MSGSVMGIKIACEKLKAAGAKRALPLKVGGAFHSPLMEPARVELSKAIESTKFNRGICPIYQNVTAQPVNDPEIIKSNLNTQLTSPVRWTGIMKNMIADGTKTIIEVGPGKVLQGLFKKIDRNLEVSSAVVEV
;
A
#
# COMPACT_ATOMS: atom_id res chain seq x y z
N MET A 1 -6.50 -8.19 -6.48
CA MET A 1 -6.00 -9.58 -6.51
C MET A 1 -4.67 -9.59 -7.22
N SER A 2 -3.74 -10.46 -6.83
CA SER A 2 -2.43 -10.61 -7.45
C SER A 2 -2.05 -12.09 -7.50
N GLY A 3 -1.34 -12.53 -8.54
CA GLY A 3 -1.03 -13.93 -8.78
C GLY A 3 -0.61 -14.18 -10.23
N SER A 4 -0.63 -15.44 -10.66
CA SER A 4 -0.25 -15.81 -12.04
C SER A 4 -1.21 -15.20 -13.06
N VAL A 5 -0.72 -14.94 -14.28
CA VAL A 5 -1.54 -14.39 -15.38
C VAL A 5 -2.79 -15.23 -15.60
N MET A 6 -2.65 -16.56 -15.61
CA MET A 6 -3.78 -17.48 -15.76
C MET A 6 -4.75 -17.41 -14.57
N GLY A 7 -4.23 -17.37 -13.34
CA GLY A 7 -5.06 -17.24 -12.14
C GLY A 7 -5.87 -15.95 -12.14
N ILE A 8 -5.26 -14.83 -12.54
CA ILE A 8 -5.96 -13.54 -12.67
C ILE A 8 -7.04 -13.60 -13.74
N LYS A 9 -6.77 -14.24 -14.89
CA LYS A 9 -7.77 -14.41 -15.96
C LYS A 9 -8.99 -15.19 -15.46
N ILE A 10 -8.77 -16.36 -14.87
CA ILE A 10 -9.82 -17.22 -14.32
C ILE A 10 -10.63 -16.45 -13.25
N ALA A 11 -9.94 -15.77 -12.35
CA ALA A 11 -10.60 -15.02 -11.29
C ALA A 11 -11.46 -13.86 -11.86
N CYS A 12 -10.99 -13.15 -12.89
CA CYS A 12 -11.77 -12.11 -13.55
C CYS A 12 -13.04 -12.66 -14.21
N GLU A 13 -12.95 -13.80 -14.89
CA GLU A 13 -14.11 -14.47 -15.50
C GLU A 13 -15.14 -14.90 -14.44
N LYS A 14 -14.68 -15.58 -13.38
CA LYS A 14 -15.54 -16.04 -12.28
C LYS A 14 -16.21 -14.87 -11.55
N LEU A 15 -15.49 -13.79 -11.28
CA LEU A 15 -16.05 -12.61 -10.61
C LEU A 15 -17.12 -11.93 -11.46
N LYS A 16 -16.92 -11.82 -12.78
CA LYS A 16 -17.94 -11.27 -13.70
C LYS A 16 -19.19 -12.15 -13.74
N ALA A 17 -19.00 -13.47 -13.83
CA ALA A 17 -20.11 -14.42 -13.78
C ALA A 17 -20.90 -14.34 -12.46
N ALA A 18 -20.22 -14.02 -11.35
CA ALA A 18 -20.82 -13.78 -10.04
C ALA A 18 -21.44 -12.37 -9.88
N GLY A 19 -21.52 -11.56 -10.94
CA GLY A 19 -22.20 -10.26 -10.93
C GLY A 19 -21.29 -9.05 -10.67
N ALA A 20 -19.97 -9.22 -10.60
CA ALA A 20 -19.07 -8.08 -10.47
C ALA A 20 -19.15 -7.19 -11.72
N LYS A 21 -19.50 -5.90 -11.55
CA LYS A 21 -19.61 -4.93 -12.66
C LYS A 21 -18.31 -4.79 -13.46
N ARG A 22 -17.15 -4.91 -12.80
CA ARG A 22 -15.81 -4.83 -13.42
C ARG A 22 -14.83 -5.77 -12.71
N ALA A 23 -14.11 -6.57 -13.50
CA ALA A 23 -12.93 -7.32 -13.08
C ALA A 23 -11.97 -7.42 -14.26
N LEU A 24 -10.78 -6.81 -14.17
CA LEU A 24 -9.87 -6.62 -15.29
C LEU A 24 -8.42 -6.83 -14.82
N PRO A 25 -7.54 -7.45 -15.63
CA PRO A 25 -6.12 -7.47 -15.35
C PRO A 25 -5.54 -6.04 -15.44
N LEU A 26 -4.60 -5.72 -14.56
CA LEU A 26 -3.86 -4.47 -14.62
C LEU A 26 -2.62 -4.64 -15.51
N LYS A 27 -2.26 -3.58 -16.26
CA LYS A 27 -1.01 -3.53 -17.02
C LYS A 27 0.14 -3.17 -16.08
N VAL A 28 0.75 -4.18 -15.48
CA VAL A 28 1.83 -4.02 -14.50
C VAL A 28 2.98 -4.97 -14.81
N GLY A 29 4.19 -4.61 -14.40
CA GLY A 29 5.41 -5.40 -14.67
C GLY A 29 5.55 -6.69 -13.87
N GLY A 30 4.70 -6.94 -12.87
CA GLY A 30 4.81 -8.13 -12.02
C GLY A 30 3.60 -8.37 -11.13
N ALA A 31 3.55 -9.56 -10.51
CA ALA A 31 2.53 -9.97 -9.55
C ALA A 31 2.82 -9.43 -8.14
N PHE A 32 2.98 -8.11 -8.00
CA PHE A 32 3.29 -7.43 -6.74
C PHE A 32 2.30 -7.79 -5.62
N HIS A 33 2.76 -7.84 -4.37
CA HIS A 33 1.93 -8.21 -3.21
C HIS A 33 1.30 -9.60 -3.34
N SER A 34 2.08 -10.56 -3.86
CA SER A 34 1.71 -11.97 -3.93
C SER A 34 2.89 -12.87 -3.54
N PRO A 35 2.64 -14.15 -3.20
CA PRO A 35 3.71 -15.12 -2.96
C PRO A 35 4.70 -15.28 -4.13
N LEU A 36 4.29 -14.92 -5.37
CA LEU A 36 5.17 -15.00 -6.54
C LEU A 36 6.32 -13.98 -6.51
N MET A 37 6.29 -13.01 -5.60
CA MET A 37 7.38 -12.05 -5.40
C MET A 37 8.46 -12.55 -4.43
N GLU A 38 8.36 -13.78 -3.93
CA GLU A 38 9.33 -14.31 -2.95
C GLU A 38 10.80 -14.20 -3.40
N PRO A 39 11.19 -14.53 -4.65
CA PRO A 39 12.57 -14.34 -5.08
C PRO A 39 13.04 -12.88 -4.99
N ALA A 40 12.21 -11.94 -5.44
CA ALA A 40 12.51 -10.51 -5.35
C ALA A 40 12.53 -10.00 -3.90
N ARG A 41 11.70 -10.59 -3.02
CA ARG A 41 11.69 -10.27 -1.59
C ARG A 41 13.03 -10.64 -0.95
N VAL A 42 13.59 -11.81 -1.28
CA VAL A 42 14.90 -12.25 -0.76
C VAL A 42 16.02 -11.30 -1.17
N GLU A 43 16.02 -10.83 -2.43
CA GLU A 43 17.00 -9.85 -2.90
C GLU A 43 16.83 -8.49 -2.21
N LEU A 44 15.60 -7.98 -2.16
CA LEU A 44 15.28 -6.72 -1.50
C LEU A 44 15.63 -6.73 0.00
N SER A 45 15.43 -7.86 0.69
CA SER A 45 15.79 -8.02 2.10
C SER A 45 17.26 -7.73 2.35
N LYS A 46 18.18 -8.09 1.44
CA LYS A 46 19.62 -7.77 1.61
C LYS A 46 19.88 -6.26 1.62
N ALA A 47 19.18 -5.52 0.76
CA ALA A 47 19.27 -4.06 0.73
C ALA A 47 18.64 -3.42 1.98
N ILE A 48 17.52 -3.98 2.47
CA ILE A 48 16.88 -3.53 3.70
C ILE A 48 17.81 -3.76 4.90
N GLU A 49 18.37 -4.95 5.05
CA GLU A 49 19.25 -5.29 6.20
C GLU A 49 20.55 -4.47 6.22
N SER A 50 21.06 -4.08 5.05
CA SER A 50 22.25 -3.21 4.97
C SER A 50 21.94 -1.72 5.14
N THR A 51 20.67 -1.33 5.20
CA THR A 51 20.27 0.07 5.37
C THR A 51 20.23 0.45 6.85
N LYS A 52 20.81 1.60 7.20
CA LYS A 52 20.67 2.18 8.53
C LYS A 52 19.28 2.78 8.71
N PHE A 53 18.52 2.27 9.69
CA PHE A 53 17.25 2.84 10.11
C PHE A 53 17.44 3.71 11.35
N ASN A 54 16.75 4.84 11.39
CA ASN A 54 16.66 5.70 12.57
C ASN A 54 15.20 5.69 13.07
N ARG A 55 15.01 6.00 14.35
CA ARG A 55 13.67 6.16 14.93
C ARG A 55 12.91 7.26 14.19
N GLY A 56 11.67 6.98 13.80
CA GLY A 56 10.82 7.95 13.11
C GLY A 56 10.43 9.10 14.03
N ILE A 57 10.56 10.35 13.56
CA ILE A 57 10.10 11.56 14.26
C ILE A 57 8.58 11.70 14.27
N CYS A 58 7.89 10.97 13.39
CA CYS A 58 6.45 10.84 13.31
C CYS A 58 6.09 9.38 13.05
N PRO A 59 4.87 8.93 13.42
CA PRO A 59 4.45 7.57 13.15
C PRO A 59 4.37 7.28 11.65
N ILE A 60 4.85 6.11 11.24
CA ILE A 60 4.75 5.60 9.88
C ILE A 60 3.72 4.49 9.86
N TYR A 61 2.58 4.70 9.19
CA TYR A 61 1.58 3.65 9.04
C TYR A 61 2.08 2.59 8.06
N GLN A 62 2.34 1.39 8.57
CA GLN A 62 2.94 0.31 7.81
C GLN A 62 1.87 -0.46 7.00
N ASN A 63 2.12 -0.66 5.71
CA ASN A 63 1.18 -1.32 4.80
C ASN A 63 0.79 -2.74 5.23
N VAL A 64 1.70 -3.50 5.82
CA VAL A 64 1.49 -4.89 6.28
C VAL A 64 0.53 -4.96 7.45
N THR A 65 0.65 -4.07 8.43
CA THR A 65 -0.07 -4.15 9.71
C THR A 65 -1.23 -3.16 9.80
N ALA A 66 -1.22 -2.11 8.97
CA ALA A 66 -2.05 -0.92 9.07
C ALA A 66 -1.85 -0.10 10.37
N GLN A 67 -0.78 -0.34 11.12
CA GLN A 67 -0.54 0.30 12.41
C GLN A 67 0.51 1.41 12.31
N PRO A 68 0.40 2.46 13.14
CA PRO A 68 1.45 3.47 13.29
C PRO A 68 2.69 2.87 13.97
N VAL A 69 3.87 3.09 13.41
CA VAL A 69 5.13 2.60 13.95
C VAL A 69 6.22 3.67 13.88
N ASN A 70 6.98 3.84 14.96
CA ASN A 70 8.20 4.68 15.00
C ASN A 70 9.47 3.86 15.21
N ASP A 71 9.33 2.62 15.69
CA ASP A 71 10.44 1.73 15.99
C ASP A 71 11.12 1.24 14.70
N PRO A 72 12.43 1.51 14.51
CA PRO A 72 13.15 1.14 13.30
C PRO A 72 13.20 -0.37 13.06
N GLU A 73 13.26 -1.20 14.10
CA GLU A 73 13.35 -2.66 13.94
C GLU A 73 12.01 -3.25 13.53
N ILE A 74 10.90 -2.70 14.04
CA ILE A 74 9.55 -3.09 13.60
C ILE A 74 9.33 -2.65 12.15
N ILE A 75 9.75 -1.43 11.77
CA ILE A 75 9.66 -0.95 10.38
C ILE A 75 10.46 -1.86 9.44
N LYS A 76 11.71 -2.19 9.79
CA LYS A 76 12.57 -3.07 9.01
C LYS A 76 11.94 -4.46 8.80
N SER A 77 11.44 -5.07 9.88
CA SER A 77 10.75 -6.36 9.85
C SER A 77 9.51 -6.34 8.92
N ASN A 78 8.70 -5.29 9.01
CA ASN A 78 7.55 -5.12 8.12
C ASN A 78 7.96 -4.90 6.66
N LEU A 79 9.00 -4.12 6.39
CA LEU A 79 9.52 -3.92 5.03
C LEU A 79 10.01 -5.23 4.40
N ASN A 80 10.64 -6.11 5.19
CA ASN A 80 11.09 -7.43 4.72
C ASN A 80 9.96 -8.35 4.24
N THR A 81 8.73 -8.14 4.73
CA THR A 81 7.55 -8.93 4.34
C THR A 81 6.61 -8.18 3.39
N GLN A 82 6.85 -6.89 3.18
CA GLN A 82 5.96 -5.98 2.44
C GLN A 82 5.69 -6.42 0.99
N LEU A 83 6.71 -6.92 0.28
CA LEU A 83 6.60 -7.20 -1.15
C LEU A 83 5.67 -8.38 -1.45
N THR A 84 5.53 -9.32 -0.52
CA THR A 84 4.65 -10.50 -0.62
C THR A 84 3.34 -10.32 0.17
N SER A 85 3.24 -9.27 0.98
CA SER A 85 2.07 -8.94 1.78
C SER A 85 1.11 -7.98 1.07
N PRO A 86 -0.21 -8.03 1.35
CA PRO A 86 -1.16 -7.07 0.82
C PRO A 86 -0.94 -5.68 1.43
N VAL A 87 -1.24 -4.64 0.64
CA VAL A 87 -1.31 -3.26 1.15
C VAL A 87 -2.66 -3.06 1.85
N ARG A 88 -2.66 -2.97 3.19
CA ARG A 88 -3.89 -2.81 4.00
C ARG A 88 -4.41 -1.37 4.02
N TRP A 89 -4.53 -0.78 2.83
CA TRP A 89 -4.90 0.60 2.57
C TRP A 89 -6.11 1.08 3.40
N THR A 90 -7.26 0.39 3.30
CA THR A 90 -8.47 0.77 4.06
C THR A 90 -8.26 0.79 5.56
N GLY A 91 -7.45 -0.14 6.10
CA GLY A 91 -7.12 -0.18 7.52
C GLY A 91 -6.26 1.01 7.92
N ILE A 92 -5.23 1.33 7.12
CA ILE A 92 -4.32 2.45 7.37
C ILE A 92 -5.11 3.74 7.52
N MET A 93 -5.94 4.08 6.54
CA MET A 93 -6.67 5.34 6.57
C MET A 93 -7.71 5.41 7.70
N LYS A 94 -8.40 4.30 7.99
CA LYS A 94 -9.32 4.26 9.14
C LYS A 94 -8.60 4.51 10.46
N ASN A 95 -7.41 3.94 10.62
CA ASN A 95 -6.59 4.15 11.81
C ASN A 95 -6.06 5.59 11.87
N MET A 96 -5.55 6.14 10.76
CA MET A 96 -5.18 7.56 10.68
C MET A 96 -6.31 8.51 11.09
N ILE A 97 -7.54 8.27 10.63
CA ILE A 97 -8.73 9.07 10.99
C ILE A 97 -9.06 8.90 12.47
N ALA A 98 -9.04 7.66 12.98
CA ALA A 98 -9.27 7.38 14.40
C ALA A 98 -8.22 8.04 15.30
N ASP A 99 -6.99 8.15 14.83
CA ASP A 99 -5.87 8.82 15.51
C ASP A 99 -5.92 10.36 15.34
N GLY A 100 -6.98 10.92 14.74
CA GLY A 100 -7.25 12.35 14.69
C GLY A 100 -6.73 13.08 13.45
N THR A 101 -6.41 12.36 12.37
CA THR A 101 -5.99 13.01 11.10
C THR A 101 -7.11 13.88 10.54
N LYS A 102 -6.79 15.14 10.24
CA LYS A 102 -7.74 16.13 9.67
C LYS A 102 -7.44 16.49 8.22
N THR A 103 -6.15 16.53 7.88
CA THR A 103 -5.65 16.97 6.58
C THR A 103 -4.74 15.91 5.98
N ILE A 104 -4.85 15.72 4.66
CA ILE A 104 -4.03 14.79 3.89
C ILE A 104 -3.33 15.55 2.78
N ILE A 105 -2.01 15.42 2.73
CA ILE A 105 -1.18 15.99 1.66
C ILE A 105 -0.59 14.82 0.86
N GLU A 106 -0.97 14.70 -0.42
CA GLU A 106 -0.39 13.73 -1.34
C GLU A 106 0.88 14.31 -1.99
N VAL A 107 2.01 13.66 -1.76
CA VAL A 107 3.29 14.00 -2.38
C VAL A 107 3.49 13.11 -3.60
N GLY A 108 3.57 13.71 -4.78
CA GLY A 108 3.76 13.00 -6.04
C GLY A 108 3.03 13.67 -7.21
N PRO A 109 3.24 13.21 -8.46
CA PRO A 109 2.68 13.85 -9.65
C PRO A 109 1.17 13.63 -9.83
N GLY A 110 0.56 12.75 -9.02
CA GLY A 110 -0.83 12.32 -9.15
C GLY A 110 -1.76 12.81 -8.04
N LYS A 111 -3.02 12.40 -8.15
CA LYS A 111 -4.08 12.64 -7.15
C LYS A 111 -4.85 11.36 -6.80
N VAL A 112 -4.21 10.21 -6.99
CA VAL A 112 -4.87 8.91 -6.83
C VAL A 112 -5.20 8.69 -5.37
N LEU A 113 -4.26 8.98 -4.47
CA LEU A 113 -4.44 8.76 -3.04
C LEU A 113 -5.50 9.71 -2.47
N GLN A 114 -5.54 10.98 -2.91
CA GLN A 114 -6.61 11.93 -2.57
C GLN A 114 -8.00 11.33 -2.88
N GLY A 115 -8.17 10.80 -4.10
CA GLY A 115 -9.43 10.16 -4.50
C GLY A 115 -9.76 8.91 -3.69
N LEU A 116 -8.75 8.15 -3.25
CA LEU A 116 -8.95 7.00 -2.40
C LEU A 116 -9.32 7.36 -0.95
N PHE A 117 -8.73 8.41 -0.38
CA PHE A 117 -9.12 8.94 0.93
C PHE A 117 -10.58 9.43 0.92
N LYS A 118 -10.97 10.18 -0.11
CA LYS A 118 -12.36 10.66 -0.28
C LYS A 118 -13.40 9.55 -0.41
N LYS A 119 -13.01 8.33 -0.79
CA LYS A 119 -13.91 7.16 -0.79
C LYS A 119 -14.16 6.60 0.61
N ILE A 120 -13.29 6.87 1.56
CA ILE A 120 -13.46 6.49 2.96
C ILE A 120 -14.22 7.56 3.72
N ASP A 121 -13.78 8.81 3.58
CA ASP A 121 -14.46 9.95 4.19
C ASP A 121 -14.44 11.13 3.22
N ARG A 122 -15.63 11.56 2.80
CA ARG A 122 -15.81 12.66 1.84
C ARG A 122 -15.50 14.03 2.46
N ASN A 123 -15.51 14.14 3.78
CA ASN A 123 -15.30 15.39 4.51
C ASN A 123 -13.83 15.69 4.80
N LEU A 124 -12.93 14.72 4.65
CA LEU A 124 -11.48 14.92 4.85
C LEU A 124 -10.93 16.00 3.92
N GLU A 125 -10.13 16.91 4.46
CA GLU A 125 -9.39 17.86 3.65
C GLU A 125 -8.21 17.15 2.97
N VAL A 126 -8.15 17.20 1.63
CA VAL A 126 -7.11 16.54 0.85
C VAL A 126 -6.54 17.51 -0.17
N SER A 127 -5.22 17.54 -0.31
CA SER A 127 -4.51 18.43 -1.24
C SER A 127 -3.24 17.77 -1.78
N SER A 128 -2.70 18.32 -2.88
CA SER A 128 -1.37 17.95 -3.36
C SER A 128 -0.32 18.78 -2.62
N ALA A 129 0.85 18.20 -2.36
CA ALA A 129 2.00 18.97 -1.90
C ALA A 129 2.38 20.02 -2.95
N VAL A 130 2.65 21.23 -2.50
CA VAL A 130 3.21 22.31 -3.32
C VAL A 130 4.68 22.41 -2.95
N VAL A 131 5.56 22.30 -3.94
CA VAL A 131 6.98 22.61 -3.77
C VAL A 131 7.16 23.99 -4.39
N GLU A 132 7.41 24.98 -3.55
CA GLU A 132 7.91 26.27 -4.03
C GLU A 132 9.33 26.03 -4.57
N VAL A 133 9.52 26.31 -5.86
CA VAL A 133 10.81 26.22 -6.55
C VAL A 133 11.41 27.62 -6.64
#